data_AF-A0A6G6ZBY9-F1
#
_entry.id   AF-A0A6G6ZBY9-F1
#
_cell.length_a   1.000
_cell.length_b   1.000
_cell.length_c   1.000
_cell.angle_alpha   90.00
_cell.angle_beta   90.00
_cell.angle_gamma   90.00
#
_symmetry.space_group_name_H-M   'P 1'
#
loop_
_entity.id
_entity.type
_entity.pdbx_description
1 polymer ?
#
loop_
_entity_poly.entity_id
_entity_poly.type
_entity_poly.pdbx_seq_one_letter_code
_entity_poly.pdbx_strand_id
1 'polypeptide(L)' 'MPDILSSILLGHAVPGISGRYIGELAMLRSTELREAQEKISAHVFKLLGLKLPRGKMRAAG' A
#
# COMPACT_ATOMS: atom_id res chain seq x y z
N MET A 1 -10.31 9.83 7.31
CA MET A 1 -8.86 9.55 7.07
C MET A 1 -8.51 8.09 6.72
N PRO A 2 -9.36 7.05 6.92
CA PRO A 2 -9.13 5.74 6.30
C PRO A 2 -9.17 5.78 4.77
N ASP A 3 -10.04 6.64 4.20
CA ASP A 3 -10.33 6.65 2.76
C ASP A 3 -9.14 7.07 1.90
N ILE A 4 -8.33 8.02 2.36
CA ILE A 4 -7.13 8.49 1.64
C ILE A 4 -6.07 7.39 1.59
N LEU A 5 -5.80 6.72 2.72
CA LEU A 5 -4.85 5.61 2.79
C LEU A 5 -5.31 4.44 1.92
N SER A 6 -6.60 4.10 1.95
CA SER A 6 -7.18 3.06 1.10
C SER A 6 -7.08 3.41 -0.39
N SER A 7 -7.39 4.65 -0.79
CA SER A 7 -7.22 5.10 -2.17
C SER A 7 -5.76 5.04 -2.62
N ILE A 8 -4.81 5.44 -1.76
CA ILE A 8 -3.38 5.35 -2.05
C ILE A 8 -2.95 3.89 -2.23
N LEU A 9 -3.33 2.99 -1.32
CA LEU A 9 -3.00 1.56 -1.39
C LEU A 9 -3.58 0.88 -2.65
N LEU A 10 -4.73 1.35 -3.13
CA LEU A 10 -5.39 0.86 -4.33
C LEU A 10 -4.95 1.57 -5.62
N GLY A 11 -4.04 2.55 -5.53
CA GLY A 11 -3.57 3.33 -6.68
C GLY A 11 -4.64 4.25 -7.29
N HIS A 12 -5.70 4.56 -6.55
CA HIS A 12 -6.75 5.46 -6.99
C HIS A 12 -6.37 6.92 -6.74
N ALA A 13 -6.63 7.77 -7.73
CA ALA A 13 -6.54 9.21 -7.55
C ALA A 13 -7.60 9.66 -6.54
N VAL A 14 -7.20 10.41 -5.50
CA VAL A 14 -8.15 10.97 -4.54
C VAL A 14 -8.71 12.27 -5.13
N PRO A 15 -10.03 12.39 -5.37
CA PRO A 15 -10.63 13.58 -5.95
C PRO A 15 -10.30 14.82 -5.11
N GLY A 16 -9.86 15.90 -5.77
CA GLY A 16 -9.55 17.17 -5.11
C GLY A 16 -8.21 17.22 -4.37
N ILE A 17 -7.40 16.15 -4.41
CA ILE A 17 -6.08 16.13 -3.80
C ILE A 17 -5.00 16.14 -4.88
N SER A 18 -3.98 17.00 -4.72
CA SER A 18 -2.87 17.06 -5.68
C SER A 18 -2.03 15.77 -5.64
N GLY A 19 -1.65 15.26 -6.82
CA GLY A 19 -0.77 14.10 -6.92
C GLY A 19 0.57 14.29 -6.20
N ARG A 20 1.07 15.55 -6.16
CA ARG A 20 2.27 15.92 -5.40
C ARG A 20 2.10 15.69 -3.90
N TYR A 21 0.99 16.17 -3.32
CA TYR A 21 0.70 15.97 -1.89
C TYR A 21 0.55 14.49 -1.55
N ILE A 22 -0.10 13.71 -2.43
CA ILE A 22 -0.19 12.25 -2.26
C ILE A 22 1.19 11.59 -2.27
N GLY A 23 2.08 11.99 -3.19
CA GLY A 23 3.46 11.48 -3.24
C GLY A 23 4.27 11.80 -1.98
N GLU A 24 4.18 13.05 -1.50
CA GLU A 24 4.83 13.48 -0.25
C GLU A 24 4.27 12.70 0.96
N LEU A 25 2.95 12.52 1.03
CA LEU A 25 2.30 11.74 2.08
C LEU A 25 2.68 10.25 2.03
N ALA A 26 2.77 9.67 0.83
CA ALA A 26 3.17 8.28 0.64
C ALA A 26 4.62 8.03 1.05
N MET A 27 5.51 8.99 0.80
CA MET A 27 6.88 8.93 1.31
C MET A 27 6.94 9.02 2.84
N LEU A 28 6.23 9.99 3.41
CA LEU A 28 6.16 10.20 4.87
C LEU A 28 5.58 9.00 5.62
N ARG A 29 4.65 8.27 4.98
CA ARG A 29 3.93 7.11 5.56
C ARG A 29 4.34 5.77 4.93
N SER A 30 5.53 5.72 4.34
CA SER A 30 5.97 4.57 3.54
C SER A 30 6.00 3.27 4.32
N THR A 31 6.37 3.31 5.62
CA THR A 31 6.36 2.15 6.51
C THR A 31 4.93 1.68 6.80
N GLU A 32 4.02 2.58 7.21
CA GLU A 32 2.64 2.19 7.51
C GLU A 32 1.90 1.66 6.27
N LEU A 33 2.14 2.28 5.11
CA LEU A 33 1.61 1.82 3.83
C LEU A 33 2.12 0.43 3.48
N ARG A 34 3.41 0.16 3.69
CA ARG A 34 4.00 -1.16 3.47
C ARG A 34 3.35 -2.21 4.37
N GLU A 35 3.21 -1.96 5.67
CA GLU A 35 2.59 -2.90 6.60
C GLU A 35 1.13 -3.19 6.25
N ALA A 36 0.38 -2.15 5.85
CA ALA A 36 -0.98 -2.32 5.38
C ALA A 36 -1.03 -3.17 4.10
N GLN A 37 -0.14 -2.90 3.14
CA GLN A 37 -0.06 -3.66 1.89
C GLN A 37 0.33 -5.13 2.13
N GLU A 38 1.24 -5.41 3.07
CA GLU A 38 1.64 -6.77 3.45
C GLU A 38 0.46 -7.54 4.07
N LYS A 39 -0.32 -6.91 4.96
CA LYS A 39 -1.54 -7.50 5.54
C LYS A 39 -2.60 -7.80 4.47
N ILE A 40 -2.85 -6.85 3.56
CA ILE A 40 -3.79 -7.03 2.45
C ILE A 40 -3.33 -8.17 1.54
N SER A 41 -2.05 -8.18 1.16
CA SER A 41 -1.48 -9.20 0.28
C SER A 41 -1.58 -10.59 0.92
N ALA A 42 -1.24 -10.73 2.20
CA ALA A 42 -1.39 -11.99 2.92
C ALA A 42 -2.85 -12.48 2.95
N HIS A 43 -3.81 -11.57 3.15
CA HIS A 43 -5.23 -11.91 3.14
C HIS A 43 -5.72 -12.36 1.75
N VAL A 44 -5.37 -11.63 0.69
CA VAL A 44 -5.74 -11.97 -0.70
C VAL A 44 -5.17 -13.33 -1.10
N PHE A 45 -3.88 -13.58 -0.81
CA PHE A 45 -3.27 -14.87 -1.09
C PHE A 45 -3.96 -16.03 -0.37
N LYS A 46 -4.33 -15.83 0.90
CA LYS A 46 -5.10 -16.81 1.67
C LYS A 46 -6.45 -17.10 1.01
N LEU A 47 -7.19 -16.08 0.58
CA LEU A 47 -8.48 -16.24 -0.09
C LEU A 47 -8.37 -17.00 -1.43
N LEU A 48 -7.28 -16.77 -2.16
CA LEU A 48 -7.03 -17.42 -3.45
C LEU A 48 -6.39 -18.81 -3.33
N GLY A 49 -6.11 -19.30 -2.11
CA GLY A 49 -5.38 -20.56 -1.90
C GLY A 49 -3.93 -20.53 -2.40
N LEU A 50 -3.37 -19.33 -2.56
CA LEU A 50 -2.02 -19.11 -3.08
C LEU A 50 -1.01 -19.01 -1.93
N LYS A 51 0.24 -19.41 -2.17
CA LYS A 51 1.35 -19.20 -1.24
C LYS A 51 2.01 -17.87 -1.52
N LEU A 52 2.12 -17.01 -0.51
CA LEU A 52 2.88 -15.77 -0.63
C LEU A 52 4.32 -16.14 -0.99
N PRO A 53 4.89 -15.63 -2.10
CA PRO A 53 6.26 -15.95 -2.47
C PRO A 53 7.20 -15.55 -1.34
N ARG A 54 7.96 -16.53 -0.81
CA ARG A 54 8.95 -16.27 0.23
C ARG A 54 10.13 -15.50 -0.38
N GLY A 55 10.09 -14.18 -0.25
CA GLY A 55 11.28 -13.36 -0.28
C GLY A 55 11.29 -12.18 -1.26
N LYS A 56 11.85 -11.08 -0.73
CA LYS A 56 12.32 -9.85 -1.38
C LYS A 56 11.29 -8.74 -1.64
N MET A 57 10.59 -8.28 -0.61
CA MET A 57 10.52 -6.82 -0.41
C MET A 57 11.78 -6.38 0.34
N ARG A 58 12.95 -6.48 -0.32
CA ARG A 58 14.07 -5.63 0.07
C ARG A 58 13.62 -4.22 -0.33
N ALA A 59 13.43 -3.36 0.67
CA ALA A 59 13.40 -1.93 0.39
C ALA A 59 14.71 -1.64 -0.37
N ALA A 60 14.60 -1.12 -1.59
CA ALA A 60 15.74 -0.50 -2.23
C ALA A 60 16.05 0.75 -1.38
N GLY A 61 17.02 0.59 -0.50
CA GLY A 61 17.78 1.66 0.15
C GLY A 61 19.19 1.61 -0.39
#